data_AF-A0A3L6JJJ6-F1
#
_entry.id   AF-A0A3L6JJJ6-F1
#
_cell.length_a   1.000
_cell.length_b   1.000
_cell.length_c   1.000
_cell.angle_alpha   90.00
_cell.angle_beta   90.00
_cell.angle_gamma   90.00
#
_symmetry.space_group_name_H-M   'P 1'
#
loop_
_entity.id
_entity.type
_entity.pdbx_description
1 polymer ?
#
loop_
_entity_poly.entity_id
_entity_poly.type
_entity_poly.pdbx_seq_one_letter_code
_entity_poly.pdbx_strand_id
1 'polypeptide(L)'
;MSANAELIQAIAQAETQQMELAKRVIARDEPPFNGLLVTGIDVAYTDTEALGCAVVMNLHNQAVVQIVKRTCECRTPYLPGFLQLREGPIVASILGELEPTGPVLINGNGVLHPRRLGLASYLGVTMDRQTVGVTKTLLQGEIQARSGDTAEVVDAGQTVGSALWLNGKKKPVFVSIGHRVSLETALDVVRKTSIHGFPEPLRRAHSIAKSWVQTLHGGSAC
;
A
#
# COMPACT_ATOMS: atom_id res chain seq x y z
N MET A 1 -3.87 26.26 -22.10
CA MET A 1 -2.84 25.29 -22.51
C MET A 1 -3.58 24.02 -22.95
N SER A 2 -3.03 23.18 -23.84
CA SER A 2 -3.74 21.93 -24.19
C SER A 2 -3.73 20.98 -22.99
N ALA A 3 -4.79 20.18 -22.80
CA ALA A 3 -4.89 19.20 -21.70
C ALA A 3 -3.68 18.26 -21.61
N ASN A 4 -3.00 18.03 -22.74
CA ASN A 4 -1.79 17.22 -22.82
C ASN A 4 -0.57 17.91 -22.17
N ALA A 5 -0.45 19.23 -22.30
CA ALA A 5 0.62 20.00 -21.65
C ALA A 5 0.46 20.05 -20.13
N GLU A 6 -0.79 20.13 -19.64
CA GLU A 6 -1.09 20.12 -18.21
C GLU A 6 -0.75 18.77 -17.57
N LEU A 7 -1.07 17.66 -18.25
CA LEU A 7 -0.72 16.32 -17.79
C LEU A 7 0.80 16.10 -17.75
N ILE A 8 1.52 16.51 -18.79
CA ILE A 8 2.99 16.41 -18.84
C ILE A 8 3.62 17.18 -17.66
N GLN A 9 3.13 18.40 -17.42
CA GLN A 9 3.62 19.23 -16.32
C GLN A 9 3.33 18.59 -14.95
N ALA A 10 2.13 18.04 -14.76
CA ALA A 10 1.76 17.34 -13.53
C ALA A 10 2.63 16.11 -13.26
N ILE A 11 2.95 15.34 -14.31
CA ILE A 11 3.85 14.18 -14.22
C ILE A 11 5.27 14.61 -13.83
N ALA A 12 5.82 15.63 -14.48
CA ALA A 12 7.16 16.15 -14.18
C ALA A 12 7.27 16.68 -12.73
N GLN A 13 6.23 17.37 -12.25
CA GLN A 13 6.13 17.81 -10.87
C GLN A 13 6.06 16.63 -9.91
N ALA A 14 5.21 15.63 -10.20
CA ALA A 14 5.07 14.43 -9.38
C ALA A 14 6.37 13.62 -9.31
N GLU A 15 7.13 13.54 -10.41
CA GLU A 15 8.43 12.87 -10.47
C GLU A 15 9.46 13.56 -9.58
N THR A 16 9.55 14.89 -9.69
CA THR A 16 10.42 15.71 -8.83
C THR A 16 10.06 15.51 -7.36
N GLN A 17 8.77 15.57 -7.03
CA GLN A 17 8.27 15.33 -5.68
C GLN A 17 8.61 13.91 -5.19
N GLN A 18 8.50 12.89 -6.06
CA GLN A 18 8.84 11.52 -5.70
C GLN A 18 10.32 11.41 -5.29
N MET A 19 11.21 12.01 -6.07
CA MET A 19 12.66 11.98 -5.81
C MET A 19 13.03 12.69 -4.50
N GLU A 20 12.38 13.83 -4.19
CA GLU A 20 12.64 14.54 -2.94
C GLU A 20 12.09 13.81 -1.72
N LEU A 21 10.86 13.30 -1.79
CA LEU A 21 10.27 12.56 -0.68
C LEU A 21 10.96 11.21 -0.44
N ALA A 22 11.52 10.56 -1.48
CA ALA A 22 12.25 9.31 -1.34
C ALA A 22 13.40 9.41 -0.33
N LYS A 23 14.09 10.56 -0.31
CA LYS A 23 15.19 10.85 0.62
C LYS A 23 14.76 10.88 2.10
N ARG A 24 13.46 11.02 2.36
CA ARG A 24 12.88 11.10 3.70
C ARG A 24 12.35 9.76 4.20
N VAL A 25 12.43 8.69 3.42
CA VAL A 25 11.99 7.36 3.85
C VAL A 25 12.90 6.84 4.96
N ILE A 26 12.28 6.44 6.08
CA ILE A 26 12.99 5.84 7.22
C ILE A 26 12.79 4.32 7.18
N ALA A 27 13.89 3.57 7.10
CA ALA A 27 13.91 2.10 6.97
C ALA A 27 14.18 1.37 8.30
N ARG A 28 13.65 1.92 9.40
CA ARG A 28 13.75 1.36 10.76
C ARG A 28 12.45 1.62 11.50
N ASP A 29 12.19 0.79 12.51
CA ASP A 29 11.00 0.93 13.35
C ASP A 29 11.12 2.18 14.24
N GLU A 30 10.34 3.20 13.92
CA GLU A 30 10.35 4.45 14.68
C GLU A 30 8.94 5.07 14.69
N PRO A 31 8.21 5.10 15.82
CA PRO A 31 8.54 4.44 17.08
C PRO A 31 8.58 2.91 16.94
N PRO A 32 9.12 2.18 17.93
CA PRO A 32 9.02 0.73 17.97
C PRO A 32 7.57 0.26 17.82
N PHE A 33 7.34 -0.73 16.98
CA PHE A 33 6.02 -1.30 16.82
C PHE A 33 5.64 -2.12 18.06
N ASN A 34 4.49 -1.80 18.67
CA ASN A 34 4.02 -2.44 19.89
C ASN A 34 3.38 -3.83 19.68
N GLY A 35 3.25 -4.29 18.42
CA GLY A 35 2.71 -5.61 18.11
C GLY A 35 1.19 -5.75 18.22
N LEU A 36 0.44 -4.66 18.43
CA LEU A 36 -1.00 -4.76 18.74
C LEU A 36 -1.91 -4.60 17.52
N LEU A 37 -1.84 -3.45 16.83
CA LEU A 37 -2.77 -3.10 15.75
C LEU A 37 -2.06 -2.96 14.41
N VAL A 38 -2.73 -3.41 13.36
CA VAL A 38 -2.30 -3.27 11.97
C VAL A 38 -3.49 -2.83 11.13
N THR A 39 -3.26 -1.91 10.21
CA THR A 39 -4.30 -1.42 9.30
C THR A 39 -4.03 -1.94 7.90
N GLY A 40 -5.04 -2.44 7.20
CA GLY A 40 -4.96 -2.73 5.76
C GLY A 40 -5.84 -1.75 5.01
N ILE A 41 -5.31 -1.12 3.96
CA ILE A 41 -6.04 -0.19 3.11
C ILE A 41 -6.02 -0.65 1.65
N ASP A 42 -7.18 -0.62 1.01
CA ASP A 42 -7.33 -0.87 -0.41
C ASP A 42 -8.35 0.08 -1.04
N VAL A 43 -8.22 0.29 -2.35
CA VAL A 43 -9.08 1.19 -3.13
C VAL A 43 -9.71 0.42 -4.29
N ALA A 44 -11.02 0.56 -4.45
CA ALA A 44 -11.76 0.12 -5.62
C ALA A 44 -12.27 1.34 -6.41
N TYR A 45 -12.73 1.11 -7.64
CA TYR A 45 -13.12 2.19 -8.54
C TYR A 45 -14.48 1.91 -9.18
N THR A 46 -15.25 2.98 -9.38
CA THR A 46 -16.28 3.08 -10.42
C THR A 46 -15.69 3.82 -11.62
N ASP A 47 -16.51 4.21 -12.60
CA ASP A 47 -16.07 5.03 -13.73
C ASP A 47 -15.65 6.45 -13.31
N THR A 48 -16.23 6.98 -12.22
CA THR A 48 -16.04 8.38 -11.79
C THR A 48 -15.53 8.53 -10.36
N GLU A 49 -15.56 7.47 -9.55
CA GLU A 49 -15.24 7.53 -8.12
C GLU A 49 -14.19 6.50 -7.73
N ALA A 50 -13.36 6.87 -6.76
CA ALA A 50 -12.57 5.95 -5.96
C ALA A 50 -13.31 5.66 -4.65
N LEU A 51 -13.29 4.40 -4.23
CA LEU A 51 -13.87 3.91 -2.99
C LEU A 51 -12.77 3.26 -2.16
N GLY A 52 -12.36 3.93 -1.10
CA GLY A 52 -11.30 3.48 -0.22
C GLY A 52 -11.88 2.83 1.03
N CYS A 53 -11.24 1.78 1.50
CA CYS A 53 -11.58 1.10 2.75
C CYS A 53 -10.32 0.82 3.56
N ALA A 54 -10.33 1.19 4.83
CA ALA A 54 -9.35 0.75 5.82
C ALA A 54 -9.98 -0.23 6.80
N VAL A 55 -9.24 -1.28 7.12
CA VAL A 55 -9.60 -2.28 8.13
C VAL A 55 -8.49 -2.34 9.16
N VAL A 56 -8.79 -1.91 10.39
CA VAL A 56 -7.88 -2.02 11.55
C VAL A 56 -8.13 -3.37 12.22
N MET A 57 -7.06 -4.14 12.40
CA MET A 57 -7.12 -5.48 12.95
C MET A 57 -6.16 -5.61 14.14
N ASN A 58 -6.58 -6.37 15.15
CA ASN A 58 -5.75 -6.74 16.27
C ASN A 58 -4.93 -7.99 15.92
N LEU A 59 -3.60 -7.93 16.07
CA LEU A 59 -2.69 -9.03 15.72
C LEU A 59 -2.81 -10.25 16.63
N HIS A 60 -3.24 -10.09 17.89
CA HIS A 60 -3.30 -11.19 18.84
C HIS A 60 -4.50 -12.10 18.61
N ASN A 61 -5.67 -11.52 18.38
CA ASN A 61 -6.93 -12.28 18.24
C ASN A 61 -7.52 -12.22 16.82
N GLN A 62 -6.84 -11.53 15.89
CA GLN A 62 -7.28 -11.34 14.50
C GLN A 62 -8.65 -10.65 14.35
N ALA A 63 -9.14 -10.00 15.41
CA ALA A 63 -10.41 -9.31 15.38
C ALA A 63 -10.30 -7.99 14.62
N VAL A 64 -11.33 -7.67 13.83
CA VAL A 64 -11.48 -6.35 13.23
C VAL A 64 -11.94 -5.38 14.32
N VAL A 65 -11.16 -4.34 14.56
CA VAL A 65 -11.40 -3.31 15.58
C VAL A 65 -12.16 -2.13 15.00
N GLN A 66 -11.84 -1.74 13.77
CA GLN A 66 -12.44 -0.57 13.12
C GLN A 66 -12.44 -0.75 11.60
N ILE A 67 -13.48 -0.21 10.95
CA ILE A 67 -13.57 -0.10 9.50
C ILE A 67 -13.87 1.36 9.17
N VAL A 68 -13.06 1.96 8.30
CA VAL A 68 -13.28 3.32 7.79
C VAL A 68 -13.40 3.27 6.28
N LYS A 69 -14.38 3.99 5.74
CA LYS A 69 -14.76 3.98 4.33
C LYS A 69 -14.89 5.41 3.83
N ARG A 70 -14.33 5.70 2.66
CA ARG A 70 -14.48 7.00 2.00
C ARG A 70 -14.71 6.83 0.51
N THR A 71 -15.36 7.81 -0.08
CA THR A 71 -15.46 7.96 -1.53
C THR A 71 -14.89 9.31 -1.92
N CYS A 72 -14.32 9.41 -3.10
CA CYS A 72 -14.00 10.68 -3.73
C CYS A 72 -14.13 10.55 -5.25
N GLU A 73 -14.37 11.67 -5.91
CA GLU A 73 -14.27 11.71 -7.36
C GLU A 73 -12.83 11.39 -7.80
N CYS A 74 -12.68 10.55 -8.80
CA CYS A 74 -11.38 10.10 -9.31
C CYS A 74 -11.40 10.04 -10.83
N ARG A 75 -10.92 11.12 -11.48
CA ARG A 75 -10.76 11.19 -12.94
C ARG A 75 -9.33 10.94 -13.41
N THR A 76 -8.38 10.81 -12.48
CA THR A 76 -6.96 10.58 -12.80
C THR A 76 -6.77 9.17 -13.38
N PRO A 77 -6.26 9.02 -14.61
CA PRO A 77 -6.01 7.71 -15.19
C PRO A 77 -4.90 6.97 -14.41
N TYR A 78 -4.86 5.64 -14.56
CA TYR A 78 -3.74 4.88 -14.02
C TYR A 78 -2.48 5.19 -14.82
N LEU A 79 -1.48 5.74 -14.15
CA LEU A 79 -0.17 6.03 -14.70
C LEU A 79 0.86 5.16 -13.96
N PRO A 80 1.51 4.20 -14.64
CA PRO A 80 2.57 3.39 -14.04
C PRO A 80 3.64 4.27 -13.37
N GLY A 81 3.93 3.97 -12.10
CA GLY A 81 4.89 4.73 -11.31
C GLY A 81 4.34 6.01 -10.66
N PHE A 82 3.06 6.34 -10.87
CA PHE A 82 2.40 7.55 -10.31
C PHE A 82 1.06 7.23 -9.61
N LEU A 83 0.93 6.02 -9.05
CA LEU A 83 -0.30 5.59 -8.36
C LEU A 83 -0.73 6.54 -7.25
N GLN A 84 0.21 7.26 -6.61
CA GLN A 84 -0.08 8.27 -5.61
C GLN A 84 -0.95 9.43 -6.12
N LEU A 85 -0.90 9.77 -7.41
CA LEU A 85 -1.78 10.79 -7.98
C LEU A 85 -3.24 10.33 -8.05
N ARG A 86 -3.46 9.02 -8.09
CA ARG A 86 -4.78 8.40 -8.21
C ARG A 86 -5.34 7.97 -6.85
N GLU A 87 -4.54 7.31 -6.01
CA GLU A 87 -4.98 6.75 -4.73
C GLU A 87 -4.54 7.56 -3.51
N GLY A 88 -3.52 8.41 -3.64
CA GLY A 88 -3.01 9.22 -2.54
C GLY A 88 -4.10 10.04 -1.82
N PRO A 89 -4.96 10.80 -2.54
CA PRO A 89 -5.98 11.63 -1.91
C PRO A 89 -6.97 10.84 -1.04
N ILE A 90 -7.52 9.74 -1.55
CA ILE A 90 -8.52 8.96 -0.83
C ILE A 90 -7.91 8.20 0.35
N VAL A 91 -6.70 7.65 0.18
CA VAL A 91 -6.02 6.96 1.27
C VAL A 91 -5.60 7.94 2.37
N ALA A 92 -5.11 9.14 2.00
CA ALA A 92 -4.80 10.19 2.97
C ALA A 92 -6.05 10.65 3.74
N SER A 93 -7.19 10.81 3.07
CA SER A 93 -8.46 11.12 3.73
C SER A 93 -8.84 10.08 4.78
N ILE A 94 -8.70 8.78 4.46
CA ILE A 94 -8.99 7.71 5.41
C ILE A 94 -8.00 7.70 6.58
N LEU A 95 -6.70 7.86 6.30
CA LEU A 95 -5.66 7.90 7.32
C LEU A 95 -5.78 9.09 8.27
N GLY A 96 -6.34 10.21 7.80
CA GLY A 96 -6.61 11.39 8.62
C GLY A 96 -7.64 11.16 9.74
N GLU A 97 -8.43 10.09 9.66
CA GLU A 97 -9.44 9.72 10.67
C GLU A 97 -9.01 8.58 11.58
N LEU A 98 -7.85 7.99 11.31
CA LEU A 98 -7.33 6.87 12.06
C LEU A 98 -6.18 7.33 12.95
N GLU A 99 -6.22 6.93 14.21
CA GLU A 99 -5.09 7.09 15.11
C GLU A 99 -3.86 6.26 14.62
N PRO A 100 -2.62 6.74 14.81
CA PRO A 100 -1.41 6.03 14.42
C PRO A 100 -1.10 4.89 15.39
N THR A 101 -1.82 3.78 15.26
CA THR A 101 -1.72 2.64 16.19
C THR A 101 -0.75 1.54 15.76
N GLY A 102 -0.10 1.66 14.60
CA GLY A 102 0.87 0.69 14.08
C GLY A 102 1.02 0.76 12.55
N PRO A 103 1.68 -0.23 11.93
CA PRO A 103 1.90 -0.29 10.50
C PRO A 103 0.60 -0.33 9.69
N VAL A 104 0.59 0.46 8.61
CA VAL A 104 -0.46 0.45 7.59
C VAL A 104 0.05 -0.33 6.37
N LEU A 105 -0.55 -1.49 6.13
CA LEU A 105 -0.38 -2.26 4.91
C LEU A 105 -1.17 -1.59 3.80
N ILE A 106 -0.48 -1.27 2.70
CA ILE A 106 -1.06 -0.64 1.53
C ILE A 106 -0.88 -1.58 0.34
N ASN A 107 -1.96 -1.79 -0.44
CA ASN A 107 -1.91 -2.58 -1.68
C ASN A 107 -1.22 -1.80 -2.82
N GLY A 108 0.06 -1.54 -2.63
CA GLY A 108 0.92 -0.78 -3.53
C GLY A 108 2.37 -0.90 -3.05
N ASN A 109 3.33 -0.53 -3.88
CA ASN A 109 4.74 -0.63 -3.49
C ASN A 109 5.16 0.52 -2.55
N GLY A 110 6.19 0.26 -1.73
CA GLY A 110 6.96 1.27 -1.01
C GLY A 110 8.25 1.59 -1.75
N VAL A 111 9.40 1.32 -1.14
CA VAL A 111 10.73 1.54 -1.75
C VAL A 111 11.03 0.62 -2.95
N LEU A 112 10.26 -0.45 -3.14
CA LEU A 112 10.28 -1.30 -4.35
C LEU A 112 9.60 -0.54 -5.50
N HIS A 113 10.26 0.52 -5.96
CA HIS A 113 9.74 1.47 -6.94
C HIS A 113 10.90 2.14 -7.68
N PRO A 114 10.76 2.50 -8.99
CA PRO A 114 11.83 3.10 -9.78
C PRO A 114 12.50 4.31 -9.10
N ARG A 115 11.70 5.09 -8.37
CA ARG A 115 12.14 6.30 -7.66
C ARG A 115 12.26 6.12 -6.15
N ARG A 116 12.24 4.86 -5.65
CA ARG A 116 12.20 4.51 -4.22
C ARG A 116 11.03 5.14 -3.44
N LEU A 117 9.99 5.60 -4.14
CA LEU A 117 8.79 6.18 -3.57
C LEU A 117 7.52 5.71 -4.29
N GLY A 118 7.09 4.48 -4.01
CA GLY A 118 5.75 4.02 -4.36
C GLY A 118 4.68 4.60 -3.42
N LEU A 119 3.42 4.23 -3.64
CA LEU A 119 2.26 4.71 -2.88
C LEU A 119 2.44 4.57 -1.36
N ALA A 120 2.95 3.43 -0.89
CA ALA A 120 3.11 3.18 0.54
C ALA A 120 4.15 4.12 1.17
N SER A 121 5.27 4.36 0.49
CA SER A 121 6.30 5.30 0.94
C SER A 121 5.83 6.74 0.85
N TYR A 122 5.13 7.12 -0.22
CA TYR A 122 4.56 8.46 -0.38
C TYR A 122 3.64 8.79 0.81
N LEU A 123 2.65 7.95 1.09
CA LEU A 123 1.71 8.15 2.19
C LEU A 123 2.40 8.09 3.55
N GLY A 124 3.37 7.18 3.72
CA GLY A 124 4.13 7.08 4.95
C GLY A 124 4.88 8.36 5.29
N VAL A 125 5.59 8.93 4.31
CA VAL A 125 6.34 10.18 4.49
C VAL A 125 5.43 11.40 4.65
N THR A 126 4.36 11.50 3.85
CA THR A 126 3.48 12.70 3.88
C THR A 126 2.56 12.74 5.08
N MET A 127 2.20 11.57 5.64
CA MET A 127 1.31 11.45 6.79
C MET A 127 2.05 11.12 8.10
N ASP A 128 3.38 11.00 8.06
CA ASP A 128 4.24 10.53 9.17
C ASP A 128 3.70 9.24 9.81
N ARG A 129 3.46 8.22 8.97
CA ARG A 129 2.90 6.92 9.38
C ARG A 129 3.87 5.79 9.09
N GLN A 130 3.83 4.77 9.96
CA GLN A 130 4.43 3.48 9.65
C GLN A 130 3.66 2.83 8.51
N THR A 131 4.30 2.61 7.37
CA THR A 131 3.64 2.03 6.19
C THR A 131 4.46 0.91 5.58
N VAL A 132 3.76 -0.09 5.05
CA VAL A 132 4.34 -1.25 4.36
C VAL A 132 3.63 -1.43 3.03
N GLY A 133 4.39 -1.53 1.95
CA GLY A 133 3.86 -1.87 0.65
C GLY A 133 3.76 -3.37 0.47
N VAL A 134 2.59 -3.86 0.05
CA VAL A 134 2.35 -5.28 -0.23
C VAL A 134 1.69 -5.44 -1.59
N THR A 135 2.33 -6.15 -2.52
CA THR A 135 1.81 -6.38 -3.87
C THR A 135 1.88 -7.85 -4.27
N LYS A 136 1.10 -8.24 -5.28
CA LYS A 136 1.09 -9.63 -5.82
C LYS A 136 2.02 -9.81 -7.02
N THR A 137 2.58 -8.71 -7.54
CA THR A 137 3.38 -8.67 -8.76
C THR A 137 4.64 -7.86 -8.48
N LEU A 138 5.78 -8.37 -8.95
CA LEU A 138 7.03 -7.65 -8.86
C LEU A 138 6.98 -6.44 -9.79
N LEU A 139 7.19 -5.23 -9.24
CA LEU A 139 7.25 -4.03 -10.06
C LEU A 139 8.61 -3.91 -10.77
N GLN A 140 9.69 -4.20 -10.06
CA GLN A 140 11.06 -4.11 -10.58
C GLN A 140 12.07 -4.82 -9.66
N GLY A 141 13.30 -4.98 -10.16
CA GLY A 141 14.39 -5.64 -9.47
C GLY A 141 14.44 -7.14 -9.75
N GLU A 142 15.43 -7.79 -9.16
CA GLU A 142 15.71 -9.21 -9.33
C GLU A 142 15.51 -9.95 -8.01
N ILE A 143 14.75 -11.04 -8.08
CA ILE A 143 14.54 -11.94 -6.95
C ILE A 143 15.82 -12.75 -6.76
N GLN A 144 16.44 -12.60 -5.59
CA GLN A 144 17.65 -13.32 -5.22
C GLN A 144 17.35 -14.78 -4.85
N ALA A 145 18.39 -15.52 -4.48
CA ALA A 145 18.23 -16.89 -4.00
C ALA A 145 17.27 -16.95 -2.81
N ARG A 146 16.32 -17.88 -2.87
CA ARG A 146 15.32 -18.08 -1.83
C ARG A 146 15.94 -18.76 -0.60
N SER A 147 15.65 -18.21 0.58
CA SER A 147 15.96 -18.78 1.88
C SER A 147 14.68 -18.95 2.70
N GLY A 148 14.27 -20.19 2.96
CA GLY A 148 13.02 -20.48 3.66
C GLY A 148 11.77 -19.96 2.92
N ASP A 149 11.02 -19.07 3.54
CA ASP A 149 9.82 -18.44 2.96
C ASP A 149 10.09 -17.08 2.31
N THR A 150 11.34 -16.61 2.27
CA THR A 150 11.70 -15.30 1.70
C THR A 150 12.80 -15.37 0.64
N ALA A 151 12.85 -14.35 -0.21
CA ALA A 151 14.00 -14.01 -1.05
C ALA A 151 14.12 -12.49 -1.09
N GLU A 152 15.33 -11.95 -1.07
CA GLU A 152 15.52 -10.51 -1.25
C GLU A 152 15.15 -10.09 -2.68
N VAL A 153 14.63 -8.87 -2.82
CA VAL A 153 14.47 -8.22 -4.11
C VAL A 153 15.51 -7.12 -4.19
N VAL A 154 16.44 -7.24 -5.14
CA VAL A 154 17.55 -6.32 -5.31
C VAL A 154 17.36 -5.52 -6.59
N ASP A 155 17.55 -4.21 -6.52
CA ASP A 155 17.53 -3.31 -7.67
C ASP A 155 18.69 -2.31 -7.54
N ALA A 156 19.47 -2.15 -8.62
CA ALA A 156 20.69 -1.33 -8.63
C ALA A 156 21.66 -1.62 -7.45
N GLY A 157 21.81 -2.89 -7.08
CA GLY A 157 22.69 -3.32 -5.98
C GLY A 157 22.16 -3.04 -4.57
N GLN A 158 20.91 -2.60 -4.43
CA GLN A 158 20.26 -2.34 -3.14
C GLN A 158 19.06 -3.25 -2.92
N THR A 159 18.90 -3.78 -1.71
CA THR A 159 17.69 -4.51 -1.32
C THR A 159 16.53 -3.53 -1.20
N VAL A 160 15.52 -3.67 -2.08
CA VAL A 160 14.34 -2.81 -2.15
C VAL A 160 13.08 -3.46 -1.59
N GLY A 161 13.18 -4.71 -1.15
CA GLY A 161 12.08 -5.45 -0.54
C GLY A 161 12.39 -6.94 -0.49
N SER A 162 11.34 -7.73 -0.31
CA SER A 162 11.45 -9.19 -0.31
C SER A 162 10.23 -9.85 -0.93
N ALA A 163 10.48 -10.91 -1.70
CA ALA A 163 9.47 -11.87 -2.10
C ALA A 163 9.19 -12.80 -0.91
N LEU A 164 7.93 -12.93 -0.49
CA LEU A 164 7.49 -13.72 0.66
C LEU A 164 6.45 -14.76 0.21
N TRP A 165 6.75 -16.04 0.41
CA TRP A 165 5.87 -17.17 0.10
C TRP A 165 5.03 -17.57 1.30
N LEU A 166 3.74 -17.26 1.26
CA LEU A 166 2.81 -17.44 2.38
C LEU A 166 1.94 -18.69 2.22
N ASN A 167 1.64 -19.37 3.33
CA ASN A 167 0.68 -20.47 3.43
C ASN A 167 0.81 -21.53 2.30
N GLY A 168 2.03 -21.89 1.91
CA GLY A 168 2.30 -22.89 0.87
C GLY A 168 1.98 -22.47 -0.57
N LYS A 169 1.69 -21.20 -0.83
CA LYS A 169 1.44 -20.69 -2.18
C LYS A 169 2.69 -20.80 -3.05
N LYS A 170 2.52 -21.11 -4.35
CA LYS A 170 3.62 -21.16 -5.33
C LYS A 170 4.17 -19.77 -5.69
N LYS A 171 3.30 -18.76 -5.73
CA LYS A 171 3.66 -17.38 -6.05
C LYS A 171 3.86 -16.58 -4.75
N PRO A 172 4.91 -15.77 -4.64
CA PRO A 172 5.10 -14.90 -3.49
C PRO A 172 4.19 -13.67 -3.56
N VAL A 173 4.06 -12.98 -2.43
CA VAL A 173 3.76 -11.55 -2.38
C VAL A 173 5.07 -10.78 -2.28
N PHE A 174 5.08 -9.53 -2.72
CA PHE A 174 6.25 -8.66 -2.62
C PHE A 174 5.99 -7.63 -1.52
N VAL A 175 6.88 -7.64 -0.53
CA VAL A 175 6.82 -6.77 0.64
C VAL A 175 7.94 -5.76 0.53
N SER A 176 7.62 -4.48 0.75
CA SER A 176 8.60 -3.40 0.71
C SER A 176 8.33 -2.39 1.82
N ILE A 177 9.40 -1.83 2.35
CA ILE A 177 9.31 -0.75 3.34
C ILE A 177 8.57 0.43 2.71
N GLY A 178 7.53 0.92 3.38
CA GLY A 178 6.92 2.20 3.06
C GLY A 178 7.67 3.32 3.76
N HIS A 179 7.51 3.43 5.08
CA HIS A 179 8.13 4.44 5.93
C HIS A 179 8.10 4.00 7.40
N ARG A 180 9.12 4.37 8.19
CA ARG A 180 9.21 4.20 9.65
C ARG A 180 9.00 2.76 10.15
N VAL A 181 9.38 1.79 9.31
CA VAL A 181 9.32 0.37 9.58
C VAL A 181 10.57 -0.31 9.02
N SER A 182 11.10 -1.31 9.71
CA SER A 182 12.17 -2.16 9.19
C SER A 182 11.60 -3.20 8.21
N LEU A 183 12.44 -3.75 7.31
CA LEU A 183 12.00 -4.82 6.41
C LEU A 183 11.62 -6.08 7.21
N GLU A 184 12.32 -6.35 8.31
CA GLU A 184 12.02 -7.46 9.22
C GLU A 184 10.61 -7.33 9.82
N THR A 185 10.30 -6.17 10.42
CA THR A 185 8.96 -5.90 10.97
C THR A 185 7.89 -5.94 9.88
N ALA A 186 8.17 -5.40 8.70
CA ALA A 186 7.25 -5.45 7.57
C ALA A 186 6.92 -6.91 7.18
N LEU A 187 7.93 -7.78 7.08
CA LEU A 187 7.75 -9.20 6.77
C LEU A 187 6.98 -9.93 7.87
N ASP A 188 7.30 -9.68 9.14
CA ASP A 188 6.63 -10.30 10.29
C ASP A 188 5.15 -9.93 10.37
N VAL A 189 4.81 -8.65 10.21
CA VAL A 189 3.41 -8.18 10.19
C VAL A 189 2.64 -8.81 9.02
N VAL A 190 3.22 -8.81 7.82
CA VAL A 190 2.58 -9.44 6.65
C VAL A 190 2.38 -10.94 6.89
N ARG A 191 3.36 -11.64 7.48
CA ARG A 191 3.26 -13.06 7.79
C ARG A 191 2.17 -13.35 8.82
N LYS A 192 2.16 -12.64 9.96
CA LYS A 192 1.19 -12.83 11.06
C LYS A 192 -0.25 -12.53 10.67
N THR A 193 -0.44 -11.62 9.71
CA THR A 193 -1.77 -11.26 9.22
C THR A 193 -2.26 -12.12 8.05
N SER A 194 -1.45 -13.04 7.55
CA SER A 194 -1.76 -13.81 6.34
C SER A 194 -2.38 -15.17 6.65
N ILE A 195 -3.66 -15.31 6.31
CA ILE A 195 -4.43 -16.55 6.51
C ILE A 195 -4.49 -17.38 5.21
N HIS A 196 -4.73 -16.73 4.07
CA HIS A 196 -4.95 -17.38 2.78
C HIS A 196 -3.89 -17.03 1.72
N GLY A 197 -2.67 -16.78 2.15
CA GLY A 197 -1.56 -16.36 1.29
C GLY A 197 -1.57 -14.87 0.96
N PHE A 198 -2.33 -14.07 1.71
CA PHE A 198 -2.39 -12.61 1.60
C PHE A 198 -2.84 -12.02 2.94
N PRO A 199 -2.39 -10.80 3.32
CA PRO A 199 -2.81 -10.16 4.56
C PRO A 199 -4.32 -10.00 4.64
N GLU A 200 -4.91 -10.53 5.70
CA GLU A 200 -6.33 -10.48 5.99
C GLU A 200 -6.90 -9.05 6.04
N PRO A 201 -6.26 -8.04 6.66
CA PRO A 201 -6.83 -6.69 6.67
C PRO A 201 -6.87 -6.07 5.26
N LEU A 202 -5.86 -6.32 4.40
CA LEU A 202 -5.91 -5.92 2.99
C LEU A 202 -7.00 -6.68 2.23
N ARG A 203 -7.12 -8.00 2.44
CA ARG A 203 -8.16 -8.82 1.80
C ARG A 203 -9.57 -8.31 2.15
N ARG A 204 -9.81 -7.98 3.41
CA ARG A 204 -11.09 -7.43 3.88
C ARG A 204 -11.36 -6.05 3.32
N ALA A 205 -10.36 -5.15 3.34
CA ALA A 205 -10.45 -3.83 2.72
C ALA A 205 -10.85 -3.94 1.24
N HIS A 206 -10.19 -4.82 0.48
CA HIS A 206 -10.50 -5.11 -0.92
C HIS A 206 -11.95 -5.59 -1.12
N SER A 207 -12.37 -6.60 -0.36
CA SER A 207 -13.71 -7.17 -0.46
C SER A 207 -14.80 -6.14 -0.15
N ILE A 208 -14.60 -5.31 0.88
CA ILE A 208 -15.56 -4.27 1.25
C ILE A 208 -15.63 -3.19 0.18
N ALA A 209 -14.48 -2.69 -0.29
CA ALA A 209 -14.43 -1.66 -1.33
C ALA A 209 -15.09 -2.15 -2.63
N LYS A 210 -14.80 -3.38 -3.08
CA LYS A 210 -15.45 -3.97 -4.25
C LYS A 210 -16.95 -4.19 -4.09
N SER A 211 -17.39 -4.69 -2.93
CA SER A 211 -18.82 -4.87 -2.67
C SER A 211 -19.55 -3.54 -2.70
N TRP A 212 -18.93 -2.47 -2.19
CA TRP A 212 -19.52 -1.14 -2.18
C TRP A 212 -19.69 -0.59 -3.60
N VAL A 213 -18.70 -0.78 -4.48
CA VAL A 213 -18.81 -0.48 -5.92
C VAL A 213 -20.00 -1.21 -6.55
N GLN A 214 -20.20 -2.49 -6.23
CA GLN A 214 -21.31 -3.28 -6.77
C GLN A 214 -22.68 -2.77 -6.30
N THR A 215 -22.80 -2.36 -5.03
CA THR A 215 -24.06 -1.79 -4.52
C THR A 215 -24.42 -0.47 -5.20
N LEU A 216 -23.43 0.38 -5.53
CA LEU A 216 -23.70 1.64 -6.24
C LEU A 216 -24.20 1.40 -7.68
N HIS A 217 -23.64 0.41 -8.38
CA HIS A 217 -24.12 0.05 -9.73
C HIS A 217 -25.42 -0.76 -9.73
N GLY A 218 -25.71 -1.50 -8.65
CA GLY A 218 -26.95 -2.26 -8.48
C GLY A 218 -28.17 -1.42 -8.09
N GLY A 219 -27.98 -0.13 -7.79
CA GLY A 219 -29.05 0.81 -7.41
C GLY A 219 -29.78 1.48 -8.59
N SER A 220 -29.45 1.16 -9.85
CA SER A 220 -30.11 1.72 -11.05
C SER A 220 -31.13 0.79 -11.70
N ALA A 221 -31.65 -0.21 -10.96
CA ALA A 221 -32.77 -1.03 -11.40
C ALA A 221 -33.84 -1.11 -10.29
N CYS A 222 -34.64 -0.06 -10.19
CA CYS A 222 -36.00 -0.11 -9.68
C CYS A 222 -36.83 0.92 -10.45
#